data_AF-A0A0N0UNT1-F1
#
_entry.id   AF-A0A0N0UNT1-F1
#
_cell.length_a   1.000
_cell.length_b   1.000
_cell.length_c   1.000
_cell.angle_alpha   90.00
_cell.angle_beta   90.00
_cell.angle_gamma   90.00
#
_symmetry.space_group_name_H-M   'P 1'
#
loop_
_entity.id
_entity.type
_entity.pdbx_description
1 polymer ?
#
loop_
_entity_poly.entity_id
_entity_poly.type
_entity_poly.pdbx_seq_one_letter_code
_entity_poly.pdbx_strand_id
1 'polypeptide(L)'
;MKLIFNKEDNNDITVKIQQGTIPVEFTYTEMIKQLLENNTIDDTDFGNLSDEEKQNLEDMLEKISNIFDEEEDTEVENVEETE
;
A
#
# COMPACT_ATOMS: atom_id res chain seq x y z
N MET A 1 -3.77 5.15 -4.32
CA MET A 1 -2.48 4.93 -5.03
C MET A 1 -2.60 3.81 -6.06
N LYS A 2 -1.73 3.76 -7.09
CA LYS A 2 -1.69 2.67 -8.07
C LYS A 2 -0.41 1.84 -8.00
N LEU A 3 -0.56 0.55 -7.73
CA LEU A 3 0.53 -0.44 -7.72
C LEU A 3 0.48 -1.24 -9.01
N ILE A 4 1.63 -1.48 -9.63
CA ILE A 4 1.76 -2.23 -10.88
C ILE A 4 2.71 -3.38 -10.61
N PHE A 5 2.18 -4.59 -10.58
CA PHE A 5 2.92 -5.82 -10.38
C PHE A 5 3.26 -6.45 -11.72
N ASN A 6 4.45 -7.01 -11.83
CA ASN A 6 4.88 -7.79 -12.97
C ASN A 6 5.69 -8.99 -12.49
N LYS A 7 5.43 -10.14 -13.08
CA LYS A 7 6.22 -11.35 -12.89
C LYS A 7 7.26 -11.44 -14.00
N GLU A 8 8.52 -11.46 -13.60
CA GLU A 8 9.67 -11.60 -14.48
C GLU A 8 9.90 -13.07 -14.87
N ASP A 9 10.69 -13.30 -15.93
CA ASP A 9 10.99 -14.64 -16.45
C ASP A 9 11.71 -15.56 -15.44
N ASN A 10 12.35 -14.97 -14.41
CA ASN A 10 13.00 -15.68 -13.33
C ASN A 10 12.07 -16.00 -12.15
N ASN A 11 10.76 -15.81 -12.30
CA ASN A 11 9.72 -15.90 -11.26
C ASN A 11 9.77 -14.81 -10.17
N ASP A 12 10.61 -13.78 -10.31
CA ASP A 12 10.57 -12.65 -9.38
C ASP A 12 9.36 -11.75 -9.67
N ILE A 13 8.70 -11.27 -8.61
CA ILE A 13 7.62 -10.30 -8.72
C ILE A 13 8.23 -8.91 -8.48
N THR A 14 8.20 -8.07 -9.51
CA THR A 14 8.55 -6.65 -9.41
C THR A 14 7.29 -5.83 -9.21
N VAL A 15 7.43 -4.72 -8.48
CA VAL A 15 6.33 -3.78 -8.22
C VAL A 15 6.78 -2.36 -8.51
N LYS A 16 5.90 -1.60 -9.14
CA LYS A 16 6.06 -0.17 -9.40
C LYS A 16 4.89 0.58 -8.80
N ILE A 17 5.13 1.82 -8.39
CA ILE A 17 4.10 2.71 -7.89
C ILE A 17 3.92 3.85 -8.88
N GLN A 18 2.68 4.14 -9.26
CA GLN A 18 2.39 5.28 -10.12
C GLN A 18 2.34 6.56 -9.28
N GLN A 19 3.22 7.50 -9.60
CA GLN A 19 3.22 8.84 -9.02
C GLN A 19 2.81 9.86 -10.08
N GLY A 20 1.60 10.40 -9.94
CA GLY A 20 1.01 11.27 -10.96
C GLY A 20 0.90 10.53 -12.31
N THR A 21 1.78 10.89 -13.25
CA THR A 21 1.81 10.33 -14.62
C THR A 21 2.97 9.37 -14.90
N ILE A 22 3.87 9.15 -13.92
CA ILE A 22 5.09 8.36 -14.13
C ILE A 22 5.10 7.15 -13.18
N PRO A 23 5.31 5.92 -13.68
CA PRO A 23 5.58 4.76 -12.84
C PRO A 23 7.02 4.82 -12.34
N VAL A 24 7.21 4.74 -11.03
CA VAL A 24 8.53 4.71 -10.37
C VAL A 24 8.73 3.39 -9.62
N GLU A 25 9.97 3.07 -9.26
CA GLU A 25 10.26 1.90 -8.44
C GLU A 25 9.52 1.98 -7.11
N PHE A 26 8.90 0.87 -6.73
CA PHE A 26 8.26 0.77 -5.44
C PHE A 26 9.30 0.69 -4.32
N THR A 27 9.11 1.51 -3.29
CA THR A 27 9.84 1.38 -2.03
C THR A 27 8.84 1.46 -0.88
N TYR A 28 9.14 0.77 0.23
CA TYR A 28 8.30 0.81 1.42
C TYR A 28 8.12 2.24 1.94
N THR A 29 9.17 3.06 1.87
CA THR A 29 9.09 4.49 2.24
C THR A 29 8.06 5.23 1.40
N GLU A 30 7.98 4.95 0.11
CA GLU A 30 7.06 5.63 -0.78
C GLU A 30 5.61 5.15 -0.61
N MET A 31 5.43 3.87 -0.35
CA MET A 31 4.13 3.32 0.04
C MET A 31 3.62 3.97 1.33
N ILE A 32 4.45 4.06 2.37
CA ILE A 32 4.07 4.69 3.64
C ILE A 32 3.70 6.15 3.44
N LYS A 33 4.49 6.92 2.68
CA LYS A 33 4.15 8.33 2.39
C LYS A 33 2.78 8.48 1.73
N GLN A 34 2.46 7.63 0.75
CA GLN A 34 1.18 7.71 0.05
C GLN A 34 0.00 7.27 0.91
N LEU A 35 0.20 6.28 1.78
CA LEU A 35 -0.80 5.88 2.77
C LEU A 35 -1.08 7.00 3.76
N LEU A 36 -0.04 7.71 4.23
CA LEU A 36 -0.20 8.89 5.08
C LEU A 36 -0.93 10.07 4.40
N GLU A 37 -0.88 10.19 3.08
CA GLU A 37 -1.49 11.32 2.35
C GLU A 37 -2.93 11.07 1.90
N ASN A 38 -3.30 9.84 1.50
CA ASN A 38 -4.60 9.57 0.86
C ASN A 38 -5.21 8.21 1.24
N ASN A 39 -4.60 7.49 2.17
CA ASN A 39 -5.07 6.29 2.86
C ASN A 39 -5.67 5.13 2.03
N THR A 40 -5.55 5.10 0.69
CA THR A 40 -6.20 4.04 -0.10
C THR A 40 -5.34 3.43 -1.21
N ILE A 41 -5.38 2.10 -1.32
CA ILE A 41 -4.72 1.28 -2.35
C ILE A 41 -5.78 0.73 -3.33
N ASP A 42 -6.48 1.63 -4.04
CA ASP A 42 -7.67 1.21 -4.81
C ASP A 42 -7.40 0.77 -6.27
N ASP A 43 -6.24 1.09 -6.83
CA ASP A 43 -5.97 0.91 -8.27
C ASP A 43 -4.74 0.02 -8.48
N THR A 44 -4.85 -1.26 -8.12
CA THR A 44 -3.76 -2.23 -8.29
C THR A 44 -3.88 -2.99 -9.62
N ASP A 45 -2.80 -3.00 -10.39
CA ASP A 45 -2.63 -3.77 -11.62
C ASP A 45 -1.74 -4.99 -11.34
N PHE A 46 -2.31 -6.19 -11.47
CA PHE A 46 -1.62 -7.46 -11.22
C PHE A 46 -0.90 -8.03 -12.45
N GLY A 47 -0.95 -7.35 -13.60
CA GLY A 47 -0.17 -7.73 -14.78
C GLY A 47 -0.36 -9.19 -15.21
N ASN A 48 0.73 -9.95 -15.23
CA ASN A 48 0.80 -11.36 -15.65
C ASN A 48 0.89 -12.36 -14.47
N LEU A 49 0.52 -11.94 -13.25
CA LEU A 49 0.49 -12.81 -12.10
C LEU A 49 -0.62 -13.86 -12.23
N SER A 50 -0.41 -15.04 -11.64
CA SER A 50 -1.45 -16.07 -11.53
C SER A 50 -2.53 -15.67 -10.52
N ASP A 51 -3.70 -16.31 -10.60
CA ASP A 51 -4.80 -16.04 -9.67
C ASP A 51 -4.41 -16.28 -8.20
N GLU A 52 -3.57 -17.29 -7.94
CA GLU A 52 -3.05 -17.59 -6.60
C GLU A 52 -2.11 -16.48 -6.10
N GLU A 53 -1.18 -16.01 -6.94
CA GLU A 53 -0.25 -14.92 -6.59
C GLU A 53 -1.00 -13.62 -6.36
N LYS A 54 -1.99 -13.33 -7.21
CA LYS A 54 -2.87 -12.19 -7.07
C LYS A 54 -3.60 -12.22 -5.72
N GLN A 55 -4.24 -13.34 -5.37
CA GLN A 55 -4.98 -13.46 -4.11
C GLN A 55 -4.06 -13.23 -2.90
N ASN A 56 -2.87 -13.82 -2.91
CA ASN A 56 -1.90 -13.63 -1.82
C ASN A 56 -1.47 -12.16 -1.65
N LEU A 57 -1.35 -11.41 -2.76
CA LEU A 57 -1.02 -9.99 -2.72
C LEU A 57 -2.21 -9.13 -2.28
N GLU A 58 -3.43 -9.44 -2.72
CA GLU A 58 -4.65 -8.77 -2.24
C GLU A 58 -4.79 -8.92 -0.72
N ASP A 59 -4.64 -10.14 -0.19
CA ASP A 59 -4.68 -10.41 1.25
C ASP A 59 -3.59 -9.64 2.03
N MET A 60 -2.42 -9.43 1.42
CA MET A 60 -1.33 -8.64 2.01
C MET A 60 -1.67 -7.15 2.02
N LEU A 61 -2.16 -6.61 0.91
CA LEU A 61 -2.52 -5.20 0.78
C LEU A 61 -3.71 -4.84 1.69
N GLU A 62 -4.70 -5.72 1.82
CA GLU A 62 -5.83 -5.55 2.73
C GLU A 62 -5.37 -5.45 4.19
N LYS A 63 -4.48 -6.35 4.62
CA LYS A 63 -3.90 -6.27 5.98
C LYS A 63 -3.15 -4.97 6.23
N ILE A 64 -2.46 -4.46 5.21
CA ILE A 64 -1.76 -3.19 5.33
C ILE A 64 -2.77 -2.05 5.45
N SER A 65 -3.79 -2.00 4.58
CA SER A 65 -4.87 -1.00 4.66
C SER A 65 -5.50 -0.97 6.05
N ASN A 66 -5.87 -2.14 6.58
CA ASN A 66 -6.50 -2.26 7.89
C ASN A 66 -5.63 -1.69 9.03
N ILE A 67 -4.30 -1.84 8.97
CA ILE A 67 -3.40 -1.25 9.98
C ILE A 67 -3.48 0.28 9.96
N PHE A 68 -3.59 0.89 8.78
CA PHE A 68 -3.67 2.35 8.64
C PHE A 68 -5.08 2.88 8.91
N ASP A 69 -6.13 2.09 8.67
CA ASP A 69 -7.51 2.43 9.05
C ASP A 69 -7.73 2.34 10.58
N GLU A 70 -7.08 1.40 11.27
CA GLU A 70 -7.20 1.23 12.73
C GLU A 70 -6.56 2.37 13.55
N GLU A 71 -5.69 3.21 12.96
CA GLU A 71 -5.09 4.36 13.66
C GLU A 71 -5.97 5.63 13.67
N GLU A 72 -7.05 5.71 12.87
CA GLU A 72 -7.98 6.85 12.92
C GLU A 72 -8.87 6.87 14.19
N ASP A 73 -8.94 5.78 14.97
CA ASP A 73 -9.71 5.70 16.22
C ASP A 73 -8.90 6.11 17.49
N THR A 74 -7.74 6.76 17.32
CA THR A 74 -7.01 7.39 18.45
C THR A 74 -7.07 8.92 18.42
N GLU A 75 -8.28 9.45 18.25
CA GLU A 75 -8.58 10.83 18.61
C GLU A 75 -8.52 11.04 20.15
N VAL A 76 -7.40 11.63 20.59
CA VAL A 76 -7.30 12.67 21.62
C VAL A 76 -7.88 12.39 23.02
N GLU A 77 -7.04 11.97 23.97
CA GLU A 77 -7.11 12.54 25.34
C GLU A 77 -5.83 13.31 25.64
N ASN A 78 -5.83 14.55 25.16
CA ASN A 78 -4.93 15.58 25.63
C ASN A 78 -5.42 16.00 27.04
N VAL A 79 -4.78 15.49 28.09
CA VAL A 79 -4.94 16.02 29.45
C VAL A 79 -3.66 16.78 29.79
N GLU A 80 -3.61 18.05 29.36
CA GLU A 80 -2.72 19.05 29.95
C GLU A 80 -3.32 19.56 31.28
N GLU A 81 -2.47 19.54 32.31
CA GLU A 81 -2.47 20.29 33.59
C GLU A 81 -3.67 20.09 34.57
N THR A 82 -3.49 20.01 35.88
CA THR A 82 -2.70 20.89 36.76
C THR A 82 -2.20 20.19 38.03
N GLU A 83 -0.99 20.55 38.47
CA GLU A 83 -0.44 20.32 39.82
C GLU A 83 -1.28 20.92 40.96
#